data_AF-A0A6G1DFT2-F1
#
_entry.id   AF-A0A6G1DFT2-F1
#
_cell.length_a   1.000
_cell.length_b   1.000
_cell.length_c   1.000
_cell.angle_alpha   90.00
_cell.angle_beta   90.00
_cell.angle_gamma   90.00
#
_symmetry.space_group_name_H-M   'P 1'
#
loop_
_entity.id
_entity.type
_entity.pdbx_description
1 polymer ?
#
loop_
_entity_poly.entity_id
_entity_poly.type
_entity_poly.pdbx_seq_one_letter_code
_entity_poly.pdbx_strand_id
1 'polypeptide(L)'
;MGEEAKQVSASSAAVAHAVCFAGLAAAHYFSGRGALVSDPAHALRLLVVFEAPPVILVFSLLRRDPKRCSFLKAAARGLLGLPIGAFLNAFGAIVLGAPIGIKYWAATTYWSLLMSLFTFVPAACVFGASKVNWQIVLSHSTYCRPTDAVDYMISAPAHGAVIGAWLGAWPMPLDWERPWQFSMYFYSERKEDGDY
;
A
#
# COMPACT_ATOMS: atom_id res chain seq x y z
N MET A 1 37.72 -11.83 3.38
CA MET A 1 37.19 -11.06 4.52
C MET A 1 35.74 -10.73 4.21
N GLY A 2 34.79 -11.46 4.79
CA GLY A 2 33.37 -11.16 4.62
C GLY A 2 33.05 -9.87 5.37
N GLU A 3 32.57 -8.84 4.67
CA GLU A 3 32.10 -7.62 5.33
C GLU A 3 30.86 -7.95 6.15
N GLU A 4 30.93 -7.71 7.45
CA GLU A 4 29.82 -7.89 8.39
C GLU A 4 28.73 -6.87 8.03
N ALA A 5 27.62 -7.35 7.45
CA ALA A 5 26.47 -6.52 7.15
C ALA A 5 25.93 -5.91 8.47
N LYS A 6 25.63 -4.61 8.47
CA LYS A 6 25.11 -3.93 9.67
C LYS A 6 23.76 -4.53 10.05
N GLN A 7 23.74 -5.35 11.09
CA GLN A 7 22.51 -5.95 11.60
C GLN A 7 21.62 -4.85 12.23
N VAL A 8 20.35 -4.83 11.85
CA VAL A 8 19.39 -3.88 12.42
C VAL A 8 18.87 -4.41 13.76
N SER A 9 19.03 -3.61 14.81
CA SER A 9 18.48 -3.90 16.14
C SER A 9 16.95 -3.87 16.14
N ALA A 10 16.34 -4.69 16.99
CA ALA A 10 14.89 -4.68 17.22
C ALA A 10 14.36 -3.30 17.63
N SER A 11 15.12 -2.53 18.41
CA SER A 11 14.74 -1.16 18.79
C SER A 11 14.66 -0.22 17.59
N SER A 12 15.61 -0.32 16.65
CA SER A 12 15.60 0.47 15.42
C SER A 12 14.41 0.10 14.53
N ALA A 13 14.05 -1.18 14.45
CA ALA A 13 12.87 -1.65 13.73
C ALA A 13 11.56 -1.16 14.38
N ALA A 14 11.48 -1.20 15.71
CA ALA A 14 10.32 -0.69 16.44
C ALA A 14 10.13 0.82 16.22
N VAL A 15 11.22 1.60 16.31
CA VAL A 15 11.18 3.05 16.03
C VAL A 15 10.78 3.32 14.58
N ALA A 16 11.30 2.56 13.62
CA ALA A 16 10.95 2.67 12.22
C ALA A 16 9.44 2.53 12.00
N HIS A 17 8.83 1.48 12.54
CA HIS A 17 7.39 1.27 12.44
C HIS A 17 6.57 2.30 13.22
N ALA A 18 7.05 2.76 14.38
CA ALA A 18 6.37 3.81 15.15
C ALA A 18 6.30 5.14 14.37
N VAL A 19 7.38 5.49 13.66
CA VAL A 19 7.43 6.69 12.80
C VAL A 19 6.45 6.57 11.63
N CYS A 20 6.41 5.43 10.94
CA CYS A 20 5.41 5.19 9.89
C CYS A 20 3.97 5.20 10.44
N PHE A 21 3.74 4.57 11.59
CA PHE A 21 2.42 4.57 12.23
C PHE A 21 1.96 5.98 12.61
N ALA A 22 2.88 6.85 13.05
CA ALA A 22 2.57 8.25 13.32
C ALA A 22 2.16 9.00 12.03
N GLY A 23 2.77 8.69 10.89
CA GLY A 23 2.37 9.22 9.57
C GLY A 23 0.93 8.85 9.20
N LEU A 24 0.59 7.55 9.30
CA LEU A 24 -0.77 7.05 9.13
C LEU A 24 -1.76 7.72 10.09
N ALA A 25 -1.43 7.81 11.38
CA ALA A 25 -2.29 8.43 12.38
C ALA A 25 -2.55 9.91 12.07
N ALA A 26 -1.52 10.65 11.63
CA ALA A 26 -1.66 12.04 11.21
C ALA A 26 -2.57 12.16 9.97
N ALA A 27 -2.38 11.31 8.96
CA ALA A 27 -3.25 11.30 7.78
C ALA A 27 -4.72 11.06 8.13
N HIS A 28 -4.99 10.10 9.03
CA HIS A 28 -6.34 9.82 9.51
C HIS A 28 -6.93 10.97 10.33
N TYR A 29 -6.10 11.64 11.14
CA TYR A 29 -6.52 12.81 11.90
C TYR A 29 -6.94 13.96 10.98
N PHE A 30 -6.15 14.26 9.95
CA PHE A 30 -6.41 15.36 9.02
C PHE A 30 -7.52 15.06 8.01
N SER A 31 -7.68 13.80 7.58
CA SER A 31 -8.76 13.41 6.66
C SER A 31 -10.13 13.43 7.33
N GLY A 32 -10.18 13.17 8.65
CA GLY A 32 -11.43 13.10 9.39
C GLY A 32 -12.09 11.72 9.35
N ARG A 33 -12.99 11.45 10.30
CA ARG A 33 -13.66 10.15 10.42
C ARG A 33 -14.57 9.90 9.21
N GLY A 34 -14.46 8.71 8.62
CA GLY A 34 -15.30 8.30 7.49
C GLY A 34 -14.86 8.87 6.13
N ALA A 35 -13.77 9.65 6.07
CA ALA A 35 -13.29 10.26 4.83
C ALA A 35 -12.96 9.26 3.72
N LEU A 36 -12.48 8.06 4.08
CA LEU A 36 -12.26 6.96 3.14
C LEU A 36 -13.52 6.50 2.41
N VAL A 37 -14.71 6.74 2.97
CA VAL A 37 -16.00 6.40 2.36
C VAL A 37 -16.62 7.60 1.66
N SER A 38 -16.57 8.79 2.28
CA SER A 38 -17.21 10.00 1.74
C SER A 38 -16.41 10.66 0.62
N ASP A 39 -15.08 10.71 0.73
CA ASP A 39 -14.16 11.26 -0.27
C ASP A 39 -12.84 10.44 -0.28
N PRO A 40 -12.87 9.23 -0.88
CA PRO A 40 -11.72 8.33 -0.88
C PRO A 40 -10.49 8.94 -1.54
N ALA A 41 -10.66 9.76 -2.58
CA ALA A 41 -9.55 10.36 -3.29
C ALA A 41 -8.79 11.36 -2.41
N HIS A 42 -9.51 12.20 -1.65
CA HIS A 42 -8.88 13.11 -0.69
C HIS A 42 -8.19 12.36 0.46
N ALA A 43 -8.86 11.36 1.04
CA ALA A 43 -8.29 10.58 2.14
C ALA A 43 -7.02 9.81 1.72
N LEU A 44 -7.06 9.14 0.57
CA LEU A 44 -5.90 8.43 0.02
C LEU A 44 -4.75 9.38 -0.35
N ARG A 45 -5.06 10.57 -0.88
CA ARG A 45 -4.04 11.59 -1.14
C ARG A 45 -3.34 12.00 0.15
N LEU A 46 -4.07 12.25 1.24
CA LEU A 46 -3.47 12.58 2.53
C LEU A 46 -2.62 11.43 3.07
N LEU A 47 -3.09 10.19 2.97
CA LEU A 47 -2.29 9.01 3.34
C LEU A 47 -0.97 8.97 2.57
N VAL A 48 -0.97 9.16 1.25
CA VAL A 48 0.25 9.20 0.45
C VAL A 48 1.17 10.36 0.86
N VAL A 49 0.63 11.56 1.06
CA VAL A 49 1.42 12.77 1.39
C VAL A 49 2.08 12.67 2.76
N PHE A 50 1.37 12.14 3.76
CA PHE A 50 1.89 12.01 5.12
C PHE A 50 2.78 10.78 5.29
N GLU A 51 2.53 9.69 4.55
CA GLU A 51 3.27 8.43 4.69
C GLU A 51 4.53 8.35 3.82
N ALA A 52 4.55 9.01 2.66
CA ALA A 52 5.71 8.96 1.78
C ALA A 52 7.01 9.49 2.43
N PRO A 53 7.02 10.66 3.10
CA PRO A 53 8.22 11.17 3.76
C PRO A 53 8.79 10.24 4.85
N PRO A 54 8.02 9.76 5.85
CA PRO A 54 8.57 8.90 6.89
C PRO A 54 9.07 7.57 6.32
N VAL A 55 8.32 6.93 5.41
CA VAL A 55 8.75 5.67 4.78
C VAL A 55 10.07 5.85 4.03
N ILE A 56 10.17 6.84 3.14
CA ILE A 56 11.40 7.07 2.36
C ILE A 56 12.56 7.39 3.29
N LEU A 57 12.37 8.26 4.28
CA LEU A 57 13.40 8.65 5.24
C LEU A 57 13.91 7.46 6.06
N VAL A 58 13.01 6.75 6.73
CA VAL A 58 13.33 5.64 7.64
C VAL A 58 14.03 4.51 6.89
N PHE A 59 13.48 4.05 5.76
CA PHE A 59 14.10 2.95 5.02
C PHE A 59 15.38 3.36 4.29
N SER A 60 15.58 4.65 3.98
CA SER A 60 16.87 5.15 3.47
C SER A 60 17.95 5.22 4.58
N LEU A 61 17.54 5.44 5.83
CA LEU A 61 18.43 5.35 7.00
C LEU A 61 18.81 3.90 7.32
N LEU A 62 17.88 2.96 7.11
CA LEU A 62 18.06 1.52 7.32
C LEU A 62 18.67 0.78 6.12
N ARG A 63 19.25 1.51 5.15
CA ARG A 63 19.90 0.92 3.98
C ARG A 63 21.00 -0.09 4.37
N ARG A 64 21.07 -1.20 3.63
CA ARG A 64 21.93 -2.35 3.95
C ARG A 64 23.43 -2.05 3.87
N ASP A 65 23.86 -1.29 2.84
CA ASP A 65 25.27 -0.96 2.59
C ASP A 65 25.56 0.55 2.69
N PRO A 66 25.67 1.12 3.90
CA PRO A 66 25.85 2.56 4.06
C PRO A 66 27.19 3.09 3.54
N LYS A 67 28.20 2.22 3.40
CA LYS A 67 29.52 2.56 2.83
C LYS A 67 29.52 2.67 1.31
N ARG A 68 28.68 1.88 0.62
CA ARG A 68 28.59 1.85 -0.85
C ARG A 68 27.42 2.68 -1.39
N CYS A 69 26.35 2.80 -0.61
CA CYS A 69 25.16 3.56 -0.95
C CYS A 69 25.02 4.77 -0.02
N SER A 70 24.98 5.98 -0.58
CA SER A 70 24.67 7.18 0.19
C SER A 70 23.17 7.25 0.50
N PHE A 71 22.80 7.98 1.54
CA PHE A 71 21.40 8.24 1.89
C PHE A 71 20.60 8.79 0.69
N LEU A 72 21.15 9.77 -0.03
CA LEU A 72 20.51 10.35 -1.21
C LEU A 72 20.27 9.33 -2.33
N LYS A 73 21.20 8.38 -2.53
CA LYS A 73 21.01 7.29 -3.50
C LYS A 73 19.90 6.34 -3.06
N ALA A 74 19.80 6.03 -1.77
CA ALA A 74 18.71 5.22 -1.23
C ALA A 74 17.36 5.92 -1.37
N ALA A 75 17.29 7.21 -1.01
CA ALA A 75 16.08 8.01 -1.15
C ALA A 75 15.65 8.17 -2.62
N ALA A 76 16.60 8.39 -3.53
CA ALA A 76 16.33 8.43 -4.97
C ALA A 76 15.74 7.11 -5.48
N ARG A 77 16.24 5.96 -5.01
CA ARG A 77 15.67 4.65 -5.35
C ARG A 77 14.26 4.50 -4.82
N GLY A 78 13.98 4.94 -3.59
CA GLY A 78 12.62 4.98 -3.04
C GLY A 78 11.68 5.85 -3.87
N LEU A 79 12.12 7.05 -4.24
CA LEU A 79 11.37 7.97 -5.10
C LEU A 79 11.10 7.40 -6.48
N LEU A 80 12.02 6.63 -7.06
CA LEU A 80 11.81 5.92 -8.33
C LEU A 80 10.92 4.67 -8.15
N GLY A 81 11.03 3.98 -7.02
CA GLY A 81 10.22 2.81 -6.68
C GLY A 81 8.74 3.17 -6.53
N LEU A 82 8.42 4.39 -6.10
CA LEU A 82 7.05 4.86 -5.92
C LEU A 82 6.21 4.87 -7.22
N PRO A 83 6.60 5.53 -8.32
CA PRO A 83 5.84 5.47 -9.57
C PRO A 83 5.89 4.10 -10.24
N ILE A 84 7.01 3.36 -10.13
CA ILE A 84 7.13 2.02 -10.73
C ILE A 84 6.17 1.04 -10.04
N GLY A 85 6.18 0.99 -8.71
CA GLY A 85 5.29 0.11 -7.96
C GLY A 85 3.83 0.56 -8.07
N ALA A 86 3.55 1.86 -8.18
CA ALA A 86 2.19 2.35 -8.39
C ALA A 86 1.64 1.90 -9.76
N PHE A 87 2.47 1.91 -10.80
CA PHE A 87 2.09 1.36 -12.10
C PHE A 87 1.78 -0.14 -12.01
N LEU A 88 2.63 -0.92 -11.35
CA LEU A 88 2.42 -2.37 -11.19
C LEU A 88 1.16 -2.69 -10.37
N ASN A 89 0.92 -1.97 -9.27
CA ASN A 89 -0.28 -2.15 -8.45
C ASN A 89 -1.55 -1.74 -9.21
N ALA A 90 -1.52 -0.62 -9.95
CA ALA A 90 -2.65 -0.19 -10.77
C ALA A 90 -2.95 -1.19 -11.89
N PHE A 91 -1.91 -1.67 -12.58
CA PHE A 91 -2.05 -2.71 -13.60
C PHE A 91 -2.67 -3.99 -13.02
N GLY A 92 -2.16 -4.47 -11.89
CA GLY A 92 -2.71 -5.64 -11.19
C GLY A 92 -4.17 -5.45 -10.80
N ALA A 93 -4.53 -4.30 -10.23
CA ALA A 93 -5.91 -4.00 -9.87
C ALA A 93 -6.83 -3.97 -11.09
N ILE A 94 -6.40 -3.38 -12.21
CA ILE A 94 -7.17 -3.33 -13.46
C ILE A 94 -7.40 -4.75 -14.01
N VAL A 95 -6.36 -5.59 -14.04
CA VAL A 95 -6.48 -6.99 -14.49
C VAL A 95 -7.44 -7.79 -13.60
N LEU A 96 -7.48 -7.48 -12.29
CA LEU A 96 -8.39 -8.09 -11.33
C LEU A 96 -9.82 -7.49 -11.35
N GLY A 97 -10.10 -6.54 -12.24
CA GLY A 97 -11.45 -6.00 -12.47
C GLY A 97 -11.70 -4.60 -11.89
N ALA A 98 -10.67 -3.85 -11.49
CA ALA A 98 -10.85 -2.46 -11.07
C ALA A 98 -11.40 -1.59 -12.22
N PRO A 99 -12.38 -0.71 -11.96
CA PRO A 99 -13.02 0.07 -13.00
C PRO A 99 -12.06 1.09 -13.64
N ILE A 100 -11.97 1.05 -14.97
CA ILE A 100 -11.16 1.98 -15.78
C ILE A 100 -12.06 3.16 -16.16
N GLY A 101 -12.17 4.16 -15.29
CA GLY A 101 -13.02 5.33 -15.55
C GLY A 101 -12.45 6.64 -15.01
N ILE A 102 -12.71 7.74 -15.72
CA ILE A 102 -12.31 9.10 -15.32
C ILE A 102 -12.94 9.50 -13.97
N LYS A 103 -14.04 8.87 -13.57
CA LYS A 103 -14.62 9.12 -12.25
C LYS A 103 -13.76 8.56 -11.10
N TYR A 104 -13.03 7.47 -11.32
CA TYR A 104 -12.29 6.74 -10.28
C TYR A 104 -10.78 6.84 -10.42
N TRP A 105 -10.27 7.50 -11.48
CA TRP A 105 -8.83 7.56 -11.77
C TRP A 105 -8.03 8.07 -10.56
N ALA A 106 -8.48 9.13 -9.90
CA ALA A 106 -7.75 9.74 -8.78
C ALA A 106 -7.65 8.77 -7.60
N ALA A 107 -8.76 8.12 -7.23
CA ALA A 107 -8.78 7.15 -6.15
C ALA A 107 -7.88 5.94 -6.46
N THR A 108 -7.94 5.40 -7.68
CA THR A 108 -7.09 4.29 -8.12
C THR A 108 -5.61 4.67 -8.13
N THR A 109 -5.28 5.88 -8.58
CA THR A 109 -3.89 6.39 -8.59
C THR A 109 -3.35 6.59 -7.17
N TYR A 110 -4.10 7.22 -6.27
CA TYR A 110 -3.62 7.40 -4.89
C TYR A 110 -3.56 6.07 -4.14
N TRP A 111 -4.50 5.16 -4.39
CA TRP A 111 -4.45 3.81 -3.84
C TRP A 111 -3.22 3.05 -4.33
N SER A 112 -2.92 3.09 -5.63
CA SER A 112 -1.76 2.38 -6.17
C SER A 112 -0.43 2.97 -5.69
N LEU A 113 -0.36 4.30 -5.51
CA LEU A 113 0.75 4.98 -4.85
C LEU A 113 0.91 4.52 -3.39
N LEU A 114 -0.19 4.43 -2.63
CA LEU A 114 -0.18 3.96 -1.25
C LEU A 114 0.27 2.49 -1.16
N MET A 115 -0.23 1.61 -2.03
CA MET A 115 0.23 0.23 -2.10
C MET A 115 1.71 0.13 -2.45
N SER A 116 2.19 1.00 -3.34
CA SER A 116 3.61 1.07 -3.69
C SER A 116 4.48 1.54 -2.53
N LEU A 117 3.99 2.46 -1.70
CA LEU A 117 4.68 2.91 -0.48
C LEU A 117 4.90 1.76 0.51
N PHE A 118 4.00 0.79 0.58
CA PHE A 118 4.14 -0.35 1.49
C PHE A 118 4.90 -1.54 0.89
N THR A 119 4.84 -1.73 -0.43
CA THR A 119 5.38 -2.94 -1.07
C THR A 119 6.70 -2.72 -1.80
N PHE A 120 6.86 -1.62 -2.55
CA PHE A 120 8.02 -1.40 -3.41
C PHE A 120 9.02 -0.39 -2.84
N VAL A 121 8.56 0.69 -2.20
CA VAL A 121 9.45 1.77 -1.72
C VAL A 121 10.43 1.32 -0.64
N PRO A 122 10.04 0.57 0.41
CA PRO A 122 10.96 0.10 1.44
C PRO A 122 12.03 -0.83 0.85
N ALA A 123 11.62 -1.73 -0.04
CA ALA A 123 12.51 -2.63 -0.76
C ALA A 123 13.49 -1.88 -1.68
N ALA A 124 13.02 -0.85 -2.41
CA ALA A 124 13.86 -0.04 -3.28
C ALA A 124 14.91 0.78 -2.51
N CYS A 125 14.53 1.36 -1.36
CA CYS A 125 15.42 2.09 -0.47
C CYS A 125 16.55 1.19 0.07
N VAL A 126 16.20 -0.02 0.54
CA VAL A 126 17.13 -0.90 1.26
C VAL A 126 17.95 -1.79 0.33
N PHE A 127 17.32 -2.42 -0.68
CA PHE A 127 17.96 -3.44 -1.53
C PHE A 127 18.49 -2.91 -2.86
N GLY A 128 18.04 -1.75 -3.33
CA GLY A 128 18.49 -1.18 -4.61
C GLY A 128 18.08 -2.01 -5.82
N ALA A 129 18.99 -2.28 -6.77
CA ALA A 129 18.68 -2.98 -8.02
C ALA A 129 19.02 -4.49 -8.00
N SER A 130 19.32 -5.05 -6.83
CA SER A 130 19.70 -6.47 -6.73
C SER A 130 18.52 -7.38 -7.04
N LYS A 131 18.52 -8.00 -8.22
CA LYS A 131 17.45 -8.92 -8.65
C LYS A 131 17.23 -10.07 -7.67
N VAL A 132 18.30 -10.57 -7.05
CA VAL A 132 18.23 -11.67 -6.07
C VAL A 132 17.50 -11.22 -4.80
N ASN A 133 17.76 -10.01 -4.30
CA ASN A 133 17.09 -9.50 -3.10
C ASN A 133 15.62 -9.14 -3.38
N TRP A 134 15.32 -8.60 -4.57
CA TRP A 134 13.93 -8.38 -5.00
C TRP A 134 13.17 -9.70 -5.14
N GLN A 135 13.79 -10.72 -5.74
CA GLN A 135 13.21 -12.05 -5.80
C GLN A 135 12.99 -12.61 -4.41
N ILE A 136 13.92 -12.49 -3.46
CA ILE A 136 13.70 -12.95 -2.08
C ILE A 136 12.51 -12.23 -1.44
N VAL A 137 12.44 -10.89 -1.52
CA VAL A 137 11.31 -10.14 -0.95
C VAL A 137 9.97 -10.50 -1.59
N LEU A 138 9.96 -10.75 -2.90
CA LEU A 138 8.73 -11.02 -3.68
C LEU A 138 8.37 -12.51 -3.77
N SER A 139 9.30 -13.44 -3.60
CA SER A 139 9.11 -14.90 -3.80
C SER A 139 9.39 -15.76 -2.58
N HIS A 140 10.11 -15.27 -1.57
CA HIS A 140 10.66 -16.08 -0.48
C HIS A 140 9.95 -15.88 0.88
N SER A 141 8.85 -15.14 0.97
CA SER A 141 8.13 -15.00 2.24
C SER A 141 7.25 -16.20 2.62
N THR A 142 7.08 -17.19 1.73
CA THR A 142 6.21 -18.35 2.00
C THR A 142 6.96 -19.59 2.49
N TYR A 143 8.29 -19.72 2.27
CA TYR A 143 8.97 -21.00 2.55
C TYR A 143 10.42 -20.93 3.10
N CYS A 144 11.05 -19.77 3.25
CA CYS A 144 12.43 -19.73 3.74
C CYS A 144 12.64 -18.60 4.75
N ARG A 145 13.34 -18.95 5.84
CA ARG A 145 13.57 -18.10 7.02
C ARG A 145 14.08 -16.72 6.58
N PRO A 146 13.48 -15.60 7.02
CA PRO A 146 14.16 -14.32 6.97
C PRO A 146 15.45 -14.47 7.78
N THR A 147 16.59 -14.46 7.10
CA THR A 147 17.91 -14.57 7.72
C THR A 147 18.34 -13.28 8.39
N ASP A 148 17.66 -12.16 8.09
CA ASP A 148 17.96 -10.82 8.62
C ASP A 148 16.67 -10.09 9.06
N ALA A 149 16.76 -9.31 10.14
CA ALA A 149 15.63 -8.59 10.73
C ALA A 149 15.03 -7.54 9.77
N VAL A 150 15.87 -6.99 8.88
CA VAL A 150 15.48 -6.01 7.86
C VAL A 150 14.52 -6.60 6.83
N ASP A 151 14.75 -7.85 6.43
CA ASP A 151 13.94 -8.51 5.41
C ASP A 151 12.51 -8.73 5.94
N TYR A 152 12.38 -9.11 7.21
CA TYR A 152 11.08 -9.26 7.89
C TYR A 152 10.35 -7.93 8.11
N MET A 153 11.08 -6.89 8.50
CA MET A 153 10.56 -5.54 8.70
C MET A 153 9.97 -4.93 7.43
N ILE A 154 10.47 -5.32 6.26
CA ILE A 154 9.95 -4.90 4.95
C ILE A 154 8.82 -5.82 4.48
N SER A 155 8.98 -7.14 4.61
CA SER A 155 8.03 -8.10 4.07
C SER A 155 6.72 -8.12 4.83
N ALA A 156 6.72 -8.07 6.17
CA ALA A 156 5.49 -8.20 6.95
C ALA A 156 4.46 -7.08 6.65
N PRO A 157 4.82 -5.78 6.61
CA PRO A 157 3.89 -4.72 6.20
C PRO A 157 3.45 -4.84 4.74
N ALA A 158 4.34 -5.26 3.84
CA ALA A 158 4.01 -5.44 2.42
C ALA A 158 2.92 -6.51 2.22
N HIS A 159 3.08 -7.67 2.87
CA HIS A 159 2.08 -8.74 2.83
C HIS A 159 0.79 -8.33 3.52
N GLY A 160 0.89 -7.66 4.68
CA GLY A 160 -0.27 -7.10 5.38
C GLY A 160 -1.06 -6.14 4.52
N ALA A 161 -0.40 -5.27 3.75
CA ALA A 161 -1.05 -4.36 2.83
C ALA A 161 -1.76 -5.10 1.68
N VAL A 162 -1.10 -6.10 1.07
CA VAL A 162 -1.70 -6.89 -0.03
C VAL A 162 -2.90 -7.71 0.46
N ILE A 163 -2.76 -8.39 1.61
CA ILE A 163 -3.85 -9.16 2.24
C ILE A 163 -4.99 -8.21 2.62
N GLY A 164 -4.68 -7.07 3.24
CA GLY A 164 -5.67 -6.06 3.62
C GLY A 164 -6.42 -5.49 2.42
N ALA A 165 -5.71 -5.18 1.33
CA ALA A 165 -6.32 -4.73 0.09
C ALA A 165 -7.23 -5.80 -0.53
N TRP A 166 -6.78 -7.05 -0.53
CA TRP A 166 -7.57 -8.17 -1.06
C TRP A 166 -8.84 -8.43 -0.23
N LEU A 167 -8.72 -8.46 1.10
CA LEU A 167 -9.88 -8.57 2.01
C LEU A 167 -10.81 -7.34 1.90
N GLY A 168 -10.26 -6.15 1.68
CA GLY A 168 -11.03 -4.93 1.45
C GLY A 168 -11.80 -4.93 0.12
N ALA A 169 -11.33 -5.68 -0.87
CA ALA A 169 -12.05 -5.88 -2.14
C ALA A 169 -13.16 -6.94 -2.04
N TRP A 170 -13.10 -7.84 -1.06
CA TRP A 170 -14.10 -8.89 -0.83
C TRP A 170 -15.55 -8.38 -0.64
N PRO A 171 -15.81 -7.30 0.13
CA PRO A 171 -17.18 -6.76 0.26
C PRO A 171 -17.70 -6.04 -1.00
N MET A 172 -16.86 -5.72 -2.00
CA MET A 172 -17.32 -5.04 -3.22
C MET A 172 -18.30 -5.85 -4.08
N PRO A 173 -18.07 -7.14 -4.38
CA PRO A 173 -19.05 -7.97 -5.09
C PRO A 173 -20.30 -8.29 -4.25
N LEU A 174 -20.37 -7.88 -2.97
CA LEU A 174 -21.59 -7.97 -2.16
C LEU A 174 -22.39 -6.66 -2.13
N ASP A 175 -21.89 -5.58 -2.75
CA ASP A 175 -22.56 -4.27 -2.92
C ASP A 175 -23.60 -4.30 -4.06
N TRP A 176 -24.27 -5.45 -4.24
CA TRP A 176 -25.25 -5.71 -5.31
C TRP A 176 -26.54 -4.88 -5.16
N GLU A 177 -26.73 -4.22 -4.00
CA GLU A 177 -27.91 -3.44 -3.57
C GLU A 177 -27.94 -2.00 -4.11
N ARG A 178 -27.52 -1.78 -5.36
CA ARG A 178 -27.76 -0.53 -6.10
C ARG A 178 -29.18 -0.55 -6.72
N PRO A 179 -29.82 0.61 -6.97
CA PRO A 179 -31.26 0.89 -6.76
C PRO A 179 -32.31 0.14 -7.60
N TRP A 180 -31.95 -0.76 -8.52
CA TRP A 180 -32.94 -1.61 -9.21
C TRP A 180 -33.65 -2.58 -8.25
N GLN A 181 -33.05 -2.93 -7.09
CA GLN A 181 -33.68 -3.81 -6.10
C GLN A 181 -34.86 -3.12 -5.42
N PHE A 182 -34.77 -1.81 -5.17
CA PHE A 182 -35.91 -1.00 -4.73
C PHE A 182 -36.89 -0.73 -5.88
N SER A 183 -36.41 -0.57 -7.12
CA SER A 183 -37.31 -0.36 -8.26
C SER A 183 -38.23 -1.55 -8.55
N MET A 184 -37.84 -2.79 -8.19
CA MET A 184 -38.66 -3.98 -8.40
C MET A 184 -39.71 -4.16 -7.31
N TYR A 185 -39.40 -3.86 -6.04
CA TYR A 185 -40.37 -3.83 -4.94
C TYR A 185 -41.46 -2.76 -5.16
N PHE A 186 -41.07 -1.53 -5.53
CA PHE A 186 -42.04 -0.45 -5.82
C PHE A 186 -42.85 -0.65 -7.11
N TYR A 187 -42.40 -1.48 -8.05
CA TYR A 187 -43.18 -1.81 -9.25
C TYR A 187 -44.15 -2.98 -9.00
N SER A 188 -43.83 -3.86 -8.05
CA SER A 188 -44.71 -4.94 -7.59
C SER A 188 -45.83 -4.40 -6.71
N GLU A 189 -45.53 -3.55 -5.73
CA GLU A 189 -46.54 -2.91 -4.86
C GLU A 189 -47.49 -2.00 -5.64
N ARG A 190 -47.01 -1.25 -6.65
CA ARG A 190 -47.89 -0.44 -7.51
C ARG A 190 -48.84 -1.28 -8.39
N LYS A 191 -48.60 -2.58 -8.52
CA LYS A 191 -49.50 -3.51 -9.22
C LYS A 191 -50.50 -4.19 -8.28
N GLU A 192 -50.20 -4.25 -6.98
CA GLU A 192 -51.09 -4.79 -5.96
C GLU A 192 -51.98 -3.70 -5.32
N ASP A 193 -51.52 -2.43 -5.28
CA ASP A 193 -52.20 -1.29 -4.66
C ASP A 193 -52.88 -0.32 -5.66
N GLY A 194 -53.17 -0.77 -6.88
CA GLY A 194 -53.96 -0.01 -7.86
C GLY A 194 -54.99 -0.92 -8.50
N ASP A 195 -56.17 -1.10 -7.89
CA ASP A 195 -57.37 -0.26 -8.01
C ASP A 195 -57.90 -0.09 -9.44
N TYR A 196 -59.21 -0.34 -9.51
CA TYR A 196 -60.21 -0.41 -10.59
C TYR A 196 -60.20 0.68 -11.66
#